data_AF-A0A7S2WU10-F1
#
_entry.id   AF-A0A7S2WU10-F1
#
_cell.length_a   1.000
_cell.length_b   1.000
_cell.length_c   1.000
_cell.angle_alpha   90.00
_cell.angle_beta   90.00
_cell.angle_gamma   90.00
#
_symmetry.space_group_name_H-M   'P 1'
#
loop_
_entity.id
_entity.type
_entity.pdbx_description
1 polymer ?
#
loop_
_entity_poly.entity_id
_entity_poly.type
_entity_poly.pdbx_seq_one_letter_code
_entity_poly.pdbx_strand_id
1 'polypeptide(L)'
;RRPPCGSALEYNSEAGSTKYLIGTEQGVVIGYNSKQKRVNKGLTVYDMSLLSRHHGPITAIQRNPIHSKFFLTVGDWCARVWVEDGKTPILTTSYHDSYLTGGCWSPTRPGVFFLTRADGVMNVWDYNLQQQEYVYSHKVGDVPLKSIGICPVDPRLVAVGDADGTVSILEMAQSLADLAPNEKANIGAMFDREALQEKNLLLRERDIKKAKAMEAEVQARADAMREASLSRDEQMERRLREVDSKFMKMVKGAEEAESKKG
;
A
#
# COMPACT_ATOMS: atom_id res chain seq x y z
N ARG A 1 -0.69 19.25 -15.44
CA ARG A 1 -0.74 17.95 -14.72
C ARG A 1 -2.14 17.38 -14.91
N ARG A 2 -2.29 16.17 -15.47
CA ARG A 2 -3.61 15.54 -15.60
C ARG A 2 -4.16 15.25 -14.18
N PRO A 3 -5.47 15.42 -13.94
CA PRO A 3 -6.08 15.00 -12.68
C PRO A 3 -5.89 13.48 -12.50
N PRO A 4 -5.71 12.98 -11.27
CA PRO A 4 -5.64 11.55 -11.02
C PRO A 4 -6.96 10.89 -11.44
N CYS A 5 -6.86 9.89 -12.30
CA CYS A 5 -7.98 9.07 -12.77
C CYS A 5 -8.28 7.99 -11.71
N GLY A 6 -9.56 7.89 -11.34
CA GLY A 6 -10.04 6.82 -10.45
C GLY A 6 -10.22 5.54 -11.25
N SER A 7 -9.64 4.45 -10.76
CA SER A 7 -9.74 3.11 -11.35
C SER A 7 -10.71 2.20 -10.59
N ALA A 8 -10.90 2.43 -9.29
CA ALA A 8 -11.83 1.68 -8.45
C ALA A 8 -12.48 2.58 -7.40
N LEU A 9 -13.68 2.23 -6.94
CA LEU A 9 -14.47 3.00 -5.96
C LEU A 9 -15.14 2.04 -4.98
N GLU A 10 -15.15 2.39 -3.69
CA GLU A 10 -15.86 1.63 -2.67
C GLU A 10 -16.56 2.56 -1.67
N TYR A 11 -17.85 2.32 -1.44
CA TYR A 11 -18.63 3.07 -0.47
C TYR A 11 -18.50 2.48 0.94
N ASN A 12 -18.62 3.33 1.95
CA ASN A 12 -18.81 2.86 3.31
C ASN A 12 -20.28 2.45 3.49
N SER A 13 -20.53 1.19 3.87
CA SER A 13 -21.88 0.65 4.06
C SER A 13 -22.67 1.36 5.17
N GLU A 14 -22.01 1.80 6.24
CA GLU A 14 -22.64 2.48 7.38
C GLU A 14 -22.91 3.97 7.11
N ALA A 15 -21.99 4.65 6.40
CA ALA A 15 -22.08 6.08 6.11
C ALA A 15 -22.72 6.40 4.74
N GLY A 16 -22.98 5.38 3.92
CA GLY A 16 -23.56 5.48 2.59
C GLY A 16 -22.73 6.36 1.64
N SER A 17 -23.42 7.15 0.81
CA SER A 17 -22.81 8.01 -0.22
C SER A 17 -21.94 9.15 0.32
N THR A 18 -21.96 9.39 1.63
CA THR A 18 -21.21 10.49 2.26
C THR A 18 -19.74 10.18 2.49
N LYS A 19 -19.36 8.89 2.46
CA LYS A 19 -18.00 8.43 2.72
C LYS A 19 -17.63 7.29 1.77
N TYR A 20 -16.59 7.49 0.97
CA TYR A 20 -16.13 6.49 0.01
C TYR A 20 -14.63 6.56 -0.21
N LEU A 21 -14.06 5.49 -0.73
CA LEU A 21 -12.65 5.34 -1.07
C LEU A 21 -12.51 5.25 -2.59
N ILE A 22 -11.48 5.87 -3.13
CA ILE A 22 -11.12 5.84 -4.54
C ILE A 22 -9.73 5.24 -4.66
N GLY A 23 -9.59 4.18 -5.44
CA GLY A 23 -8.31 3.72 -5.96
C GLY A 23 -7.98 4.47 -7.25
N THR A 24 -6.72 4.89 -7.40
CA THR A 24 -6.25 5.63 -8.59
C THR A 24 -5.34 4.79 -9.46
N GLU A 25 -5.21 5.16 -10.74
CA GLU A 25 -4.26 4.52 -11.65
C GLU A 25 -2.79 4.73 -11.26
N GLN A 26 -2.51 5.74 -10.42
CA GLN A 26 -1.16 6.03 -9.92
C GLN A 26 -0.81 5.25 -8.64
N GLY A 27 -1.65 4.29 -8.22
CA GLY A 27 -1.37 3.44 -7.06
C GLY A 27 -1.65 4.10 -5.70
N VAL A 28 -2.38 5.22 -5.69
CA VAL A 28 -2.72 5.97 -4.48
C VAL A 28 -4.18 5.75 -4.12
N VAL A 29 -4.47 5.56 -2.83
CA VAL A 29 -5.83 5.53 -2.30
C VAL A 29 -6.21 6.93 -1.81
N ILE A 30 -7.42 7.36 -2.14
CA ILE A 30 -8.00 8.63 -1.72
C ILE A 30 -9.33 8.35 -1.05
N GLY A 31 -9.44 8.68 0.23
CA GLY A 31 -10.72 8.72 0.95
C GLY A 31 -11.39 10.07 0.79
N TYR A 32 -12.70 10.07 0.62
CA TYR A 32 -13.52 11.27 0.65
C TYR A 32 -14.62 11.15 1.70
N ASN A 33 -14.80 12.20 2.48
CA ASN A 33 -15.85 12.32 3.48
C ASN A 33 -16.54 13.69 3.37
N SER A 34 -17.80 13.68 2.92
CA SER A 34 -18.58 14.90 2.69
C SER A 34 -18.90 15.66 3.98
N LYS A 35 -18.85 15.01 5.15
CA LYS A 35 -19.05 15.65 6.46
C LYS A 35 -17.82 16.44 6.91
N GLN A 36 -16.64 16.12 6.36
CA GLN A 36 -15.37 16.74 6.73
C GLN A 36 -14.89 17.81 5.73
N LYS A 37 -15.79 18.37 4.90
CA LYS A 37 -15.45 19.39 3.87
C LYS A 37 -14.61 20.57 4.38
N ARG A 38 -14.74 20.94 5.66
CA ARG A 38 -13.96 22.04 6.27
C ARG A 38 -12.49 21.70 6.48
N VAL A 39 -12.14 20.41 6.61
CA VAL A 39 -10.78 19.92 6.82
C VAL A 39 -10.30 19.25 5.53
N ASN A 40 -9.26 19.79 4.90
CA ASN A 40 -8.70 19.25 3.64
C ASN A 40 -9.75 18.98 2.53
N LYS A 41 -10.84 19.75 2.47
CA LYS A 41 -11.96 19.51 1.53
C LYS A 41 -12.61 18.13 1.68
N GLY A 42 -12.47 17.49 2.84
CA GLY A 42 -12.96 16.14 3.12
C GLY A 42 -12.10 15.03 2.51
N LEU A 43 -10.90 15.35 1.99
CA LEU A 43 -10.02 14.38 1.35
C LEU A 43 -8.95 13.86 2.33
N THR A 44 -8.79 12.55 2.32
CA THR A 44 -7.72 11.83 3.00
C THR A 44 -6.89 11.10 1.95
N VAL A 45 -5.60 11.40 1.86
CA VAL A 45 -4.69 10.71 0.94
C VAL A 45 -3.86 9.70 1.75
N TYR A 46 -3.84 8.45 1.29
CA TYR A 46 -3.10 7.34 1.90
C TYR A 46 -1.77 7.16 1.17
N ASP A 47 -0.79 8.02 1.47
CA ASP A 47 0.46 8.09 0.71
C ASP A 47 1.70 8.42 1.56
N MET A 48 1.63 8.17 2.87
CA MET A 48 2.62 8.68 3.83
C MET A 48 4.03 8.14 3.59
N SER A 49 4.15 6.91 3.06
CA SER A 49 5.42 6.30 2.69
C SER A 49 5.45 5.97 1.20
N LEU A 50 6.62 6.06 0.55
CA LEU A 50 6.77 5.57 -0.83
C LEU A 50 6.42 4.08 -0.94
N LEU A 51 6.65 3.31 0.12
CA LEU A 51 6.30 1.89 0.21
C LEU A 51 4.81 1.64 0.44
N SER A 52 4.03 2.67 0.79
CA SER A 52 2.59 2.54 1.00
C SER A 52 1.80 2.51 -0.32
N ARG A 53 2.34 3.09 -1.38
CA ARG A 53 1.67 3.15 -2.68
C ARG A 53 1.79 1.82 -3.41
N HIS A 54 0.78 1.45 -4.18
CA HIS A 54 0.96 0.44 -5.22
C HIS A 54 1.90 1.01 -6.29
N HIS A 55 2.69 0.14 -6.92
CA HIS A 55 3.59 0.52 -8.01
C HIS A 55 2.84 0.78 -9.32
N GLY A 56 1.60 0.32 -9.40
CA GLY A 56 0.73 0.45 -10.57
C GLY A 56 -0.72 0.74 -10.18
N PRO A 57 -1.64 0.65 -11.16
CA PRO A 57 -3.05 0.92 -10.96
C PRO A 57 -3.67 0.05 -9.87
N ILE A 58 -4.55 0.65 -9.07
CA ILE A 58 -5.40 -0.09 -8.12
C ILE A 58 -6.57 -0.66 -8.92
N THR A 59 -6.61 -1.97 -9.10
CA THR A 59 -7.62 -2.68 -9.88
C THR A 59 -8.88 -2.96 -9.07
N ALA A 60 -8.75 -3.15 -7.76
CA ALA A 60 -9.89 -3.31 -6.85
C ALA A 60 -9.67 -2.63 -5.50
N ILE A 61 -10.75 -2.13 -4.92
CA ILE A 61 -10.80 -1.64 -3.55
C ILE A 61 -12.09 -2.13 -2.93
N GLN A 62 -12.03 -2.71 -1.72
CA GLN A 62 -13.21 -3.22 -1.04
C GLN A 62 -13.05 -3.14 0.47
N ARG A 63 -14.08 -2.68 1.18
CA ARG A 63 -14.10 -2.73 2.65
C ARG A 63 -14.32 -4.15 3.11
N ASN A 64 -13.74 -4.49 4.25
CA ASN A 64 -14.05 -5.76 4.89
C ASN A 64 -15.54 -5.75 5.31
N PRO A 65 -16.37 -6.70 4.85
CA PRO A 65 -17.81 -6.70 5.11
C PRO A 65 -18.18 -6.82 6.59
N ILE A 66 -17.28 -7.40 7.39
CA ILE A 66 -17.51 -7.67 8.82
C ILE A 66 -16.83 -6.60 9.69
N HIS A 67 -15.65 -6.15 9.30
CA HIS A 67 -14.87 -5.13 10.02
C HIS A 67 -14.67 -3.88 9.13
N SER A 68 -15.71 -3.07 8.98
CA SER A 68 -15.80 -1.92 8.05
C SER A 68 -14.69 -0.86 8.16
N LYS A 69 -13.99 -0.83 9.29
CA LYS A 69 -12.78 -0.01 9.56
C LYS A 69 -11.59 -0.39 8.67
N PHE A 70 -11.52 -1.64 8.22
CA PHE A 70 -10.44 -2.15 7.38
C PHE A 70 -10.87 -2.30 5.93
N PHE A 71 -9.94 -2.11 5.01
CA PHE A 71 -10.20 -2.25 3.58
C PHE A 71 -9.02 -2.89 2.86
N LEU A 72 -9.32 -3.58 1.76
CA LEU A 72 -8.37 -4.22 0.86
C LEU A 72 -8.19 -3.33 -0.36
N THR A 73 -6.95 -3.24 -0.82
CA THR A 73 -6.63 -2.75 -2.16
C THR A 73 -5.86 -3.81 -2.90
N VAL A 74 -6.16 -3.94 -4.19
CA VAL A 74 -5.50 -4.84 -5.10
C VAL A 74 -4.94 -4.01 -6.24
N GLY A 75 -3.70 -4.27 -6.60
CA GLY A 75 -3.00 -3.64 -7.69
C GLY A 75 -1.67 -4.33 -7.89
N ASP A 76 -0.86 -3.85 -8.83
CA ASP A 76 0.50 -4.33 -9.08
C ASP A 76 0.65 -5.87 -8.96
N TRP A 77 1.53 -6.35 -8.07
CA TRP A 77 1.74 -7.77 -7.80
C TRP A 77 1.39 -8.14 -6.36
N CYS A 78 0.72 -7.25 -5.61
CA CYS A 78 0.37 -7.52 -4.23
C CYS A 78 -0.95 -6.87 -3.82
N ALA A 79 -1.59 -7.46 -2.82
CA ALA A 79 -2.74 -6.90 -2.17
C ALA A 79 -2.32 -6.31 -0.82
N ARG A 80 -2.99 -5.23 -0.42
CA ARG A 80 -2.70 -4.51 0.82
C ARG A 80 -3.97 -4.37 1.64
N VAL A 81 -3.86 -4.64 2.94
CA VAL A 81 -4.92 -4.35 3.91
C VAL A 81 -4.56 -3.10 4.66
N TRP A 82 -5.55 -2.23 4.83
CA TRP A 82 -5.41 -0.91 5.40
C TRP A 82 -6.40 -0.74 6.54
N VAL A 83 -6.07 0.18 7.43
CA VAL A 83 -6.99 0.71 8.43
C VAL A 83 -7.37 2.14 8.05
N GLU A 84 -8.65 2.49 8.16
CA GLU A 84 -9.17 3.76 7.66
C GLU A 84 -8.51 5.01 8.29
N ASP A 85 -8.15 4.93 9.57
CA ASP A 85 -7.47 6.00 10.30
C ASP A 85 -5.94 6.00 10.09
N GLY A 86 -5.41 4.98 9.43
CA GLY A 86 -4.00 4.84 9.09
C GLY A 86 -3.67 5.49 7.75
N LYS A 87 -2.38 5.75 7.49
CA LYS A 87 -1.93 6.26 6.17
C LYS A 87 -0.95 5.33 5.45
N THR A 88 -0.72 4.17 6.05
CA THR A 88 0.14 3.10 5.54
C THR A 88 -0.63 1.78 5.66
N PRO A 89 -0.34 0.79 4.80
CA PRO A 89 -0.98 -0.52 4.90
C PRO A 89 -0.52 -1.22 6.19
N ILE A 90 -1.43 -1.97 6.81
CA ILE A 90 -1.14 -2.77 8.02
C ILE A 90 -0.63 -4.17 7.66
N LEU A 91 -1.03 -4.68 6.50
CA LEU A 91 -0.57 -5.95 5.95
C LEU A 91 -0.38 -5.79 4.44
N THR A 92 0.67 -6.42 3.92
CA THR A 92 0.93 -6.51 2.47
C THR A 92 1.20 -7.97 2.16
N THR A 93 0.51 -8.52 1.16
CA THR A 93 0.77 -9.89 0.72
C THR A 93 2.15 -10.02 0.11
N SER A 94 2.66 -11.25 0.02
CA SER A 94 3.82 -11.55 -0.83
C SER A 94 3.56 -11.15 -2.29
N TYR A 95 4.64 -10.90 -3.02
CA TYR A 95 4.56 -10.62 -4.44
C TYR A 95 4.16 -11.88 -5.20
N HIS A 96 3.13 -11.76 -6.03
CA HIS A 96 2.63 -12.84 -6.87
C HIS A 96 3.44 -12.94 -8.17
N ASP A 97 3.45 -14.12 -8.82
CA ASP A 97 4.23 -14.34 -10.06
C ASP A 97 3.64 -13.62 -11.28
N SER A 98 2.40 -13.14 -11.17
CA SER A 98 1.70 -12.40 -12.23
C SER A 98 0.92 -11.24 -11.64
N TYR A 99 0.58 -10.27 -12.48
CA TYR A 99 -0.17 -9.09 -12.08
C TYR A 99 -1.52 -9.46 -11.49
N LEU A 100 -1.88 -8.79 -10.39
CA LEU A 100 -3.21 -8.92 -9.81
C LEU A 100 -4.21 -8.07 -10.58
N THR A 101 -5.28 -8.70 -11.04
CA THR A 101 -6.30 -8.08 -11.89
C THR A 101 -7.58 -7.74 -11.15
N GLY A 102 -7.80 -8.33 -9.98
CA GLY A 102 -8.92 -8.02 -9.12
C GLY A 102 -8.86 -8.78 -7.79
N GLY A 103 -9.82 -8.50 -6.92
CA GLY A 103 -9.98 -9.25 -5.69
C GLY A 103 -11.16 -8.79 -4.88
N CYS A 104 -11.60 -9.65 -3.95
CA CYS A 104 -12.71 -9.37 -3.06
C CYS A 104 -12.58 -10.11 -1.73
N TRP A 105 -13.12 -9.53 -0.66
CA TRP A 105 -13.32 -10.20 0.63
C TRP A 105 -14.38 -11.29 0.53
N SER A 106 -14.23 -12.33 1.36
CA SER A 106 -15.34 -13.20 1.69
C SER A 106 -16.41 -12.42 2.45
N PRO A 107 -17.71 -12.54 2.09
CA PRO A 107 -18.80 -11.90 2.82
C PRO A 107 -19.06 -12.55 4.19
N THR A 108 -18.61 -13.79 4.38
CA THR A 108 -18.88 -14.60 5.58
C THR A 108 -17.68 -14.70 6.52
N ARG A 109 -16.46 -14.73 5.97
CA ARG A 109 -15.22 -14.90 6.74
C ARG A 109 -14.35 -13.64 6.72
N PRO A 110 -14.06 -13.01 7.88
CA PRO A 110 -13.40 -11.70 7.93
C PRO A 110 -11.91 -11.75 7.59
N GLY A 111 -11.28 -12.92 7.68
CA GLY A 111 -9.85 -13.11 7.36
C GLY A 111 -9.60 -13.63 5.95
N VAL A 112 -10.66 -13.89 5.17
CA VAL A 112 -10.56 -14.56 3.87
C VAL A 112 -10.82 -13.57 2.73
N PHE A 113 -9.95 -13.59 1.74
CA PHE A 113 -10.13 -12.83 0.51
C PHE A 113 -9.55 -13.58 -0.68
N PHE A 114 -10.02 -13.20 -1.86
CA PHE A 114 -9.72 -13.83 -3.13
C PHE A 114 -9.02 -12.82 -4.02
N LEU A 115 -7.98 -13.27 -4.72
CA LEU A 115 -7.25 -12.47 -5.69
C LEU A 115 -7.28 -13.18 -7.03
N THR A 116 -7.49 -12.42 -8.10
CA THR A 116 -7.40 -12.90 -9.48
C THR A 116 -6.14 -12.37 -10.14
N ARG A 117 -5.54 -13.19 -11.00
CA ARG A 117 -4.28 -12.89 -11.68
C ARG A 117 -4.42 -12.87 -13.20
N ALA A 118 -3.48 -12.18 -13.84
CA ALA A 118 -3.40 -12.08 -15.29
C ALA A 118 -2.96 -13.38 -15.99
N ASP A 119 -2.53 -14.40 -15.26
CA ASP A 119 -2.17 -15.73 -15.79
C ASP A 119 -3.28 -16.77 -15.62
N GLY A 120 -4.51 -16.35 -15.31
CA GLY A 120 -5.65 -17.27 -15.21
C GLY A 120 -5.77 -17.97 -13.86
N VAL A 121 -5.00 -17.54 -12.85
CA VAL A 121 -4.98 -18.12 -11.52
C VAL A 121 -5.77 -17.28 -10.52
N MET A 122 -6.54 -17.96 -9.66
CA MET A 122 -7.19 -17.38 -8.49
C MET A 122 -6.48 -17.85 -7.22
N ASN A 123 -6.06 -16.92 -6.36
CA ASN A 123 -5.49 -17.22 -5.05
C ASN A 123 -6.51 -16.97 -3.93
N VAL A 124 -6.56 -17.89 -2.97
CA VAL A 124 -7.36 -17.79 -1.76
C VAL A 124 -6.44 -17.52 -0.58
N TRP A 125 -6.65 -16.40 0.07
CA TRP A 125 -5.95 -16.02 1.29
C TRP A 125 -6.84 -16.26 2.50
N ASP A 126 -6.26 -16.77 3.58
CA ASP A 126 -6.93 -16.90 4.87
C ASP A 126 -5.95 -16.52 5.98
N TYR A 127 -6.05 -15.29 6.46
CA TYR A 127 -5.17 -14.76 7.50
C TYR A 127 -5.37 -15.37 8.88
N ASN A 128 -6.42 -16.19 9.07
CA ASN A 128 -6.56 -16.99 10.28
C ASN A 128 -5.62 -18.21 10.27
N LEU A 129 -5.25 -18.69 9.08
CA LEU A 129 -4.38 -19.86 8.90
C LEU A 129 -2.94 -19.47 8.58
N GLN A 130 -2.73 -18.58 7.60
CA GLN A 130 -1.42 -18.19 7.10
C GLN A 130 -1.42 -16.72 6.66
N GLN A 131 -0.38 -15.98 7.03
CA GLN A 131 -0.27 -14.54 6.72
C GLN A 131 0.78 -14.22 5.65
N GLN A 132 1.74 -15.12 5.43
CA GLN A 132 2.85 -14.88 4.51
C GLN A 132 2.54 -15.30 3.06
N GLU A 133 1.69 -16.32 2.89
CA GLU A 133 1.35 -16.91 1.60
C GLU A 133 -0.13 -17.25 1.53
N TYR A 134 -0.64 -17.39 0.31
CA TYR A 134 -2.00 -17.87 0.07
C TYR A 134 -2.15 -19.30 0.57
N VAL A 135 -3.35 -19.66 1.01
CA VAL A 135 -3.66 -21.01 1.49
C VAL A 135 -3.99 -21.94 0.32
N TYR A 136 -4.52 -21.40 -0.77
CA TYR A 136 -4.85 -22.17 -1.95
C TYR A 136 -4.67 -21.37 -3.24
N SER A 137 -4.31 -22.06 -4.31
CA SER A 137 -4.14 -21.51 -5.65
C SER A 137 -4.87 -22.41 -6.65
N HIS A 138 -5.75 -21.82 -7.45
CA HIS A 138 -6.56 -22.53 -8.41
C HIS A 138 -6.37 -21.95 -9.81
N LYS A 139 -5.97 -22.79 -10.76
CA LYS A 139 -5.89 -22.42 -12.18
C LYS A 139 -7.28 -22.56 -12.79
N VAL A 140 -7.91 -21.42 -13.09
CA VAL A 140 -9.25 -21.37 -13.70
C VAL A 140 -9.15 -21.62 -15.21
N GLY A 141 -8.12 -21.07 -15.85
CA GLY A 141 -7.87 -21.23 -17.28
C GLY A 141 -6.53 -20.61 -17.69
N ASP A 142 -6.22 -20.60 -18.99
CA ASP A 142 -4.97 -20.04 -19.53
C ASP A 142 -5.08 -18.57 -19.94
N VAL A 143 -6.26 -18.00 -19.78
CA VAL A 143 -6.60 -16.62 -20.16
C VAL A 143 -6.55 -15.72 -18.93
N PRO A 144 -6.13 -14.43 -19.04
CA PRO A 144 -6.13 -13.51 -17.93
C PRO A 144 -7.50 -13.35 -17.28
N LEU A 145 -7.57 -13.50 -15.96
CA LEU A 145 -8.79 -13.19 -15.21
C LEU A 145 -8.97 -11.68 -15.13
N LYS A 146 -10.21 -11.20 -15.16
CA LYS A 146 -10.54 -9.76 -15.17
C LYS A 146 -11.49 -9.34 -14.06
N SER A 147 -12.38 -10.23 -13.64
CA SER A 147 -13.36 -9.92 -12.61
C SER A 147 -13.56 -11.10 -11.68
N ILE A 148 -13.94 -10.79 -10.45
CA ILE A 148 -14.35 -11.76 -9.44
C ILE A 148 -15.51 -11.19 -8.65
N GLY A 149 -16.46 -12.05 -8.31
CA GLY A 149 -17.59 -11.70 -7.47
C GLY A 149 -18.10 -12.92 -6.73
N ILE A 150 -18.56 -12.73 -5.49
CA ILE A 150 -19.15 -13.79 -4.68
C ILE A 150 -20.65 -13.61 -4.71
N CYS A 151 -21.38 -14.71 -4.86
CA CYS A 151 -22.83 -14.67 -4.85
C CYS A 151 -23.34 -14.20 -3.48
N PRO A 152 -24.20 -13.17 -3.42
CA PRO A 152 -24.73 -12.66 -2.16
C PRO A 152 -25.75 -13.60 -1.50
N VAL A 153 -26.35 -14.50 -2.28
CA VAL A 153 -27.36 -15.46 -1.80
C VAL A 153 -26.71 -16.75 -1.30
N ASP A 154 -25.75 -17.30 -2.05
CA ASP A 154 -24.95 -18.46 -1.65
C ASP A 154 -23.47 -18.08 -1.63
N PRO A 155 -22.91 -17.75 -0.45
CA PRO A 155 -21.52 -17.36 -0.30
C PRO A 155 -20.49 -18.40 -0.75
N ARG A 156 -20.90 -19.64 -1.03
CA ARG A 156 -20.00 -20.68 -1.57
C ARG A 156 -19.71 -20.50 -3.05
N LEU A 157 -20.56 -19.79 -3.79
CA LEU A 157 -20.42 -19.62 -5.22
C LEU A 157 -19.60 -18.36 -5.54
N VAL A 158 -18.52 -18.57 -6.28
CA VAL A 158 -17.62 -17.51 -6.75
C VAL A 158 -17.67 -17.48 -8.28
N ALA A 159 -18.02 -16.32 -8.84
CA ALA A 159 -17.97 -16.07 -10.26
C ALA A 159 -16.64 -15.41 -10.62
N VAL A 160 -15.96 -15.95 -11.63
CA VAL A 160 -14.72 -15.40 -12.17
C VAL A 160 -14.91 -15.17 -13.66
N GLY A 161 -14.68 -13.93 -14.11
CA GLY A 161 -14.70 -13.58 -15.53
C GLY A 161 -13.28 -13.49 -16.09
N ASP A 162 -13.08 -14.03 -17.29
CA ASP A 162 -11.82 -13.93 -18.02
C ASP A 162 -11.82 -12.83 -19.09
N ALA A 163 -10.69 -12.67 -19.79
CA ALA A 163 -10.52 -11.68 -20.84
C ALA A 163 -11.22 -12.05 -22.16
N ASP A 164 -11.56 -13.32 -22.37
CA ASP A 164 -12.23 -13.80 -23.58
C ASP A 164 -13.77 -13.71 -23.45
N GLY A 165 -14.26 -13.29 -22.28
CA GLY A 165 -15.67 -13.10 -21.99
C GLY A 165 -16.36 -14.34 -21.42
N THR A 166 -15.62 -15.39 -21.06
CA THR A 166 -16.16 -16.56 -20.37
C THR A 166 -16.27 -16.25 -18.88
N VAL A 167 -17.36 -16.72 -18.28
CA VAL A 167 -17.59 -16.64 -16.83
C VAL A 167 -17.62 -18.05 -16.26
N SER A 168 -16.66 -18.35 -15.40
CA SER A 168 -16.59 -19.60 -14.66
C SER A 168 -17.22 -19.42 -13.28
N ILE A 169 -18.11 -20.35 -12.89
CA ILE A 169 -18.69 -20.39 -11.55
C ILE A 169 -18.00 -21.52 -10.79
N LEU A 170 -17.36 -21.17 -9.68
CA LEU A 170 -16.64 -22.07 -8.80
C LEU A 170 -17.41 -22.23 -7.49
N GLU A 171 -17.46 -23.46 -6.98
CA GLU A 171 -18.01 -23.74 -5.66
C GLU A 171 -16.86 -23.92 -4.65
N MET A 172 -16.92 -23.18 -3.56
CA MET A 172 -15.94 -23.26 -2.48
C MET A 172 -16.28 -24.37 -1.50
N ALA A 173 -15.24 -24.97 -0.95
CA ALA A 173 -15.38 -25.87 0.18
C ALA A 173 -16.04 -25.14 1.37
N GLN A 174 -16.83 -25.89 2.14
CA GLN A 174 -17.55 -25.37 3.29
C GLN A 174 -16.64 -24.68 4.32
N SER A 175 -15.40 -25.14 4.48
CA SER A 175 -14.40 -24.53 5.38
C SER A 175 -13.97 -23.11 4.98
N LEU A 176 -14.10 -22.75 3.70
CA LEU A 176 -13.78 -21.40 3.20
C LEU A 176 -15.02 -20.49 3.19
N ALA A 177 -16.22 -21.06 3.21
CA ALA A 177 -17.48 -20.33 3.22
C ALA A 177 -18.04 -20.10 4.63
N ASP A 178 -17.88 -21.06 5.54
CA ASP A 178 -18.48 -21.01 6.87
C ASP A 178 -17.55 -20.32 7.87
N LEU A 179 -18.11 -19.38 8.64
CA LEU A 179 -17.38 -18.67 9.69
C LEU A 179 -16.97 -19.63 10.80
N ALA A 180 -15.66 -19.72 11.07
CA ALA A 180 -15.17 -20.54 12.16
C ALA A 180 -15.48 -19.87 13.53
N PRO A 181 -15.67 -20.66 14.61
CA PRO A 181 -15.88 -20.11 15.94
C PRO A 181 -14.76 -19.15 16.36
N ASN A 182 -15.12 -18.00 16.93
CA ASN A 182 -14.20 -16.94 17.37
C ASN A 182 -13.35 -16.29 16.28
N GLU A 183 -13.46 -16.69 15.01
CA GLU A 183 -12.66 -16.13 13.91
C GLU A 183 -12.85 -14.62 13.78
N LYS A 184 -14.11 -14.15 13.91
CA LYS A 184 -14.42 -12.71 13.88
C LYS A 184 -13.64 -11.92 14.92
N ALA A 185 -13.57 -12.42 16.16
CA ALA A 185 -12.85 -11.78 17.25
C ALA A 185 -11.34 -11.86 17.03
N ASN A 186 -10.84 -13.03 16.62
CA ASN A 186 -9.41 -13.27 16.40
C ASN A 186 -8.84 -12.38 15.29
N ILE A 187 -9.52 -12.32 14.13
CA ILE A 187 -9.11 -11.48 13.01
C ILE A 187 -9.22 -9.99 13.35
N GLY A 188 -10.29 -9.58 14.04
CA GLY A 188 -10.44 -8.20 14.50
C GLY A 188 -9.29 -7.78 15.42
N ALA A 189 -8.98 -8.61 16.42
CA ALA A 189 -7.87 -8.38 17.34
C ALA A 189 -6.50 -8.39 16.64
N MET A 190 -6.32 -9.27 15.65
CA MET A 190 -5.11 -9.30 14.82
C MET A 190 -4.94 -8.01 14.03
N PHE A 191 -5.97 -7.57 13.29
CA PHE A 191 -5.88 -6.33 12.51
C PHE A 191 -5.67 -5.09 13.39
N ASP A 192 -6.31 -5.01 14.56
CA ASP A 192 -6.09 -3.92 15.50
C ASP A 192 -4.67 -3.93 16.08
N ARG A 193 -4.10 -5.11 16.33
CA ARG A 193 -2.71 -5.25 16.76
C ARG A 193 -1.75 -4.76 15.68
N GLU A 194 -1.92 -5.19 14.43
CA GLU A 194 -1.07 -4.75 13.31
C GLU A 194 -1.21 -3.23 13.07
N ALA A 195 -2.43 -2.69 13.16
CA ALA A 195 -2.66 -1.24 13.07
C ALA A 195 -1.94 -0.45 14.19
N LEU A 196 -1.92 -0.98 15.42
CA LEU A 196 -1.19 -0.37 16.53
C LEU A 196 0.33 -0.47 16.34
N GLN A 197 0.83 -1.60 15.86
CA GLN A 197 2.25 -1.78 15.55
C GLN A 197 2.70 -0.77 14.50
N GLU A 198 1.99 -0.67 13.40
CA GLU A 198 2.30 0.26 12.31
C GLU A 198 2.29 1.72 12.80
N LYS A 199 1.26 2.11 13.57
CA LYS A 199 1.22 3.44 14.19
C LYS A 199 2.44 3.72 15.07
N ASN A 200 2.88 2.74 15.87
CA ASN A 200 4.05 2.89 16.74
C ASN A 200 5.35 2.99 15.95
N LEU A 201 5.50 2.24 14.86
CA LEU A 201 6.64 2.33 13.96
C LEU A 201 6.75 3.72 13.33
N LEU A 202 5.64 4.27 12.84
CA LEU A 202 5.62 5.62 12.28
C LEU A 202 6.00 6.70 13.29
N LEU A 203 5.56 6.58 14.54
CA LEU A 203 5.95 7.50 15.62
C LEU A 203 7.46 7.42 15.87
N ARG A 204 8.01 6.21 15.97
CA ARG A 204 9.45 5.99 16.15
C ARG A 204 10.27 6.55 14.99
N GLU A 205 9.86 6.33 13.75
CA GLU A 205 10.54 6.90 12.57
C GLU A 205 10.57 8.43 12.61
N ARG A 206 9.45 9.04 12.98
CA ARG A 206 9.36 10.50 13.11
C ARG A 206 10.29 11.01 14.20
N ASP A 207 10.34 10.35 15.35
CA ASP A 207 11.16 10.78 16.48
C ASP A 207 12.66 10.59 16.17
N ILE A 208 13.05 9.51 15.48
CA ILE A 208 14.41 9.31 14.95
C ILE A 208 14.78 10.41 13.95
N LYS A 209 13.89 10.76 13.02
CA LYS A 209 14.14 11.85 12.05
C LYS A 209 14.34 13.20 12.75
N LYS A 210 13.55 13.48 13.79
CA LYS A 210 13.70 14.70 14.60
C LYS A 210 15.01 14.71 15.39
N ALA A 211 15.38 13.60 16.02
CA ALA A 211 16.64 13.48 16.74
C ALA A 211 17.84 13.72 15.81
N LYS A 212 17.87 13.06 14.64
CA LYS A 212 18.91 13.27 13.63
C LYS A 212 18.96 14.71 13.11
N ALA A 213 17.81 15.35 12.91
CA ALA A 213 17.77 16.74 12.49
C ALA A 213 18.31 17.69 13.57
N MET A 214 17.96 17.46 14.85
CA MET A 214 18.48 18.23 15.97
C MET A 214 19.98 18.02 16.16
N GLU A 215 20.47 16.79 16.07
CA GLU A 215 21.91 16.49 16.11
C GLU A 215 22.66 17.17 14.95
N ALA A 216 22.11 17.15 13.74
CA ALA A 216 22.68 17.84 12.60
C ALA A 216 22.71 19.37 12.77
N GLU A 217 21.68 19.97 13.38
CA GLU A 217 21.64 21.40 13.68
C GLU A 217 22.67 21.79 14.75
N VAL A 218 22.79 20.99 15.82
CA VAL A 218 23.82 21.20 16.85
C VAL A 218 25.22 21.07 16.25
N GLN A 219 25.46 20.07 15.41
CA GLN A 219 26.73 19.88 14.71
C GLN A 219 27.03 21.05 13.77
N ALA A 220 26.05 21.49 12.97
CA ALA A 220 26.21 22.64 12.08
C ALA A 220 26.51 23.93 12.84
N ARG A 221 25.88 24.15 14.01
CA ARG A 221 26.16 25.31 14.87
C ARG A 221 27.55 25.24 15.49
N ALA A 222 27.99 24.05 15.92
CA ALA A 222 29.34 23.83 16.45
C ALA A 222 30.41 24.06 15.36
N ASP A 223 30.18 23.58 14.14
CA ASP A 223 31.09 23.78 13.02
C ASP A 223 31.15 25.25 12.57
N ALA A 224 30.01 25.96 12.53
CA ALA A 224 29.98 27.40 12.29
C ALA A 224 30.73 28.19 13.37
N MET A 225 30.60 27.81 14.66
CA MET A 225 31.34 28.45 15.74
C MET A 225 32.85 28.18 15.64
N ARG A 226 33.26 26.96 15.25
CA ARG A 226 34.66 26.63 14.97
C ARG A 226 35.19 27.44 13.79
N GLU A 227 34.45 27.55 12.70
CA GLU A 227 34.86 28.37 11.55
C GLU A 227 35.00 29.84 11.91
N ALA A 228 34.07 30.40 12.69
CA ALA A 228 34.15 31.78 13.15
C ALA A 228 35.38 32.06 14.04
N SER A 229 35.94 31.03 14.70
CA SER A 229 37.14 31.15 15.53
C SER A 229 38.46 31.05 14.77
N LEU A 230 38.45 30.58 13.51
CA LEU A 230 39.65 30.47 12.66
C LEU A 230 40.08 31.82 12.09
N SER A 231 41.37 31.96 11.77
CA SER A 231 41.89 33.17 11.12
C SER A 231 41.32 33.31 9.70
N ARG A 232 41.36 34.53 9.15
CA ARG A 232 40.83 34.81 7.80
C ARG A 232 41.55 34.00 6.70
N ASP A 233 42.84 33.73 6.89
CA ASP A 233 43.66 32.95 5.96
C ASP A 233 43.31 31.46 6.04
N GLU A 234 43.10 30.94 7.26
CA GLU A 234 42.69 29.55 7.49
C GLU A 234 41.27 29.27 6.98
N GLN A 235 40.36 30.25 7.12
CA GLN A 235 39.01 30.20 6.53
C GLN A 235 39.08 30.18 5.00
N MET A 236 39.95 30.99 4.41
CA MET A 236 40.15 31.03 2.95
C MET A 236 40.73 29.72 2.43
N GLU A 237 41.69 29.13 3.12
CA GLU A 237 42.31 27.85 2.74
C GLU A 237 41.30 26.69 2.80
N ARG A 238 40.44 26.63 3.83
CA ARG A 238 39.35 25.64 3.91
C ARG A 238 38.36 25.75 2.76
N ARG A 239 37.93 26.97 2.42
CA ARG A 239 37.01 27.19 1.29
C ARG A 239 37.64 26.80 -0.04
N LEU A 240 38.92 27.10 -0.25
CA LEU A 240 39.66 26.68 -1.43
C LEU A 240 39.68 25.14 -1.56
N ARG A 241 39.98 24.42 -0.47
CA ARG A 241 39.94 22.94 -0.45
C ARG A 241 38.54 22.37 -0.74
N GLU A 242 37.48 23.00 -0.21
CA GLU A 242 36.11 22.58 -0.54
C GLU A 242 35.79 22.77 -2.02
N VAL A 243 36.14 23.92 -2.60
CA VAL A 243 35.93 24.22 -4.02
C VAL A 243 36.69 23.23 -4.90
N ASP A 244 37.97 22.97 -4.58
CA ASP A 244 38.78 21.97 -5.30
C ASP A 244 38.15 20.58 -5.22
N SER A 245 37.66 20.17 -4.05
CA SER A 245 37.01 18.85 -3.89
C SER A 245 35.71 18.73 -4.71
N LYS A 246 34.92 19.81 -4.79
CA LYS A 246 33.69 19.86 -5.58
C LYS A 246 34.00 19.85 -7.07
N PHE A 247 35.02 20.59 -7.49
CA PHE A 247 35.49 20.61 -8.87
C PHE A 247 35.95 19.21 -9.30
N MET A 248 36.81 18.55 -8.51
CA MET A 248 37.30 17.20 -8.83
C MET A 248 36.17 16.15 -8.89
N LYS A 249 35.16 16.25 -8.03
CA LYS A 249 33.97 15.39 -8.11
C LYS A 249 33.16 15.62 -9.39
N MET A 250 33.03 16.88 -9.82
CA MET A 250 32.27 17.23 -11.02
C MET A 250 32.99 16.76 -12.28
N VAL A 251 34.32 16.93 -12.35
CA VAL A 251 35.17 16.41 -13.44
C VAL A 251 35.05 14.89 -13.52
N LYS A 252 35.22 14.18 -12.38
CA LYS A 252 35.12 12.73 -12.35
C LYS A 252 33.73 12.22 -12.78
N GLY A 253 32.66 12.91 -12.37
CA GLY A 253 31.30 12.59 -12.80
C GLY A 253 31.06 12.82 -14.30
N ALA A 254 31.75 13.80 -14.91
CA ALA A 254 31.69 14.04 -16.35
C ALA A 254 32.48 12.96 -17.14
N GLU A 255 33.67 12.58 -16.69
CA GLU A 255 34.47 11.50 -17.28
C GLU A 255 33.74 10.15 -17.21
N GLU A 256 33.10 9.83 -16.07
CA GLU A 256 32.28 8.63 -15.92
C GLU A 256 31.03 8.62 -16.82
N ALA A 257 30.48 9.81 -17.15
CA ALA A 257 29.34 9.94 -18.05
C ALA A 257 29.75 9.84 -19.53
N GLU A 258 30.95 10.30 -19.90
CA GLU A 258 31.51 10.12 -21.24
C GLU A 258 31.94 8.67 -21.49
N SER A 259 32.58 8.02 -20.51
CA SER A 259 32.98 6.60 -20.59
C SER A 259 31.81 5.62 -20.72
N LYS A 260 30.58 6.02 -20.35
CA LYS A 260 29.37 5.19 -20.50
C LYS A 260 28.64 5.40 -21.83
N LYS A 261 29.07 6.37 -22.65
CA LYS A 261 28.48 6.71 -23.95
C LYS A 261 29.30 6.22 -25.16
N GLY A 262 30.54 5.79 -24.95
CA GLY A 262 31.36 5.08 -25.94
C GLY A 262 31.28 3.57 -25.74
#